data_AF-A0A9X4LEW7-F1
#
_entry.id   AF-A0A9X4LEW7-F1
#
_cell.length_a   1.000
_cell.length_b   1.000
_cell.length_c   1.000
_cell.angle_alpha   90.00
_cell.angle_beta   90.00
_cell.angle_gamma   90.00
#
_symmetry.space_group_name_H-M   'P 1'
#
loop_
_entity.id
_entity.type
_entity.pdbx_description
1 polymer ?
#
loop_
_entity_poly.entity_id
_entity_poly.type
_entity_poly.pdbx_seq_one_letter_code
_entity_poly.pdbx_strand_id
1 'polypeptide(L)'
;MLELRPCCEHCAATLAPDALEARICSFECTFCARCAEGLLGNVCPNCGGGFVPRPVRPARNWKGGNHLGNYPARAEPKLRPVDLEAHAQLVAALGGLPPERR
;
A
#
# COMPACT_ATOMS: atom_id res chain seq x y z
N MET A 1 -12.97 -3.44 -7.62
CA MET A 1 -12.82 -2.11 -6.99
C MET A 1 -11.72 -2.25 -5.96
N LEU A 2 -10.76 -1.32 -5.90
CA LEU A 2 -9.61 -1.39 -4.98
C LEU A 2 -10.04 -1.74 -3.54
N GLU A 3 -9.45 -2.76 -2.94
CA GLU A 3 -9.75 -3.13 -1.56
C GLU A 3 -8.96 -2.20 -0.62
N LEU A 4 -9.60 -1.15 -0.10
CA LEU A 4 -8.97 -0.18 0.80
C LEU A 4 -8.59 -0.87 2.12
N ARG A 5 -7.32 -1.28 2.24
CA ARG A 5 -6.80 -1.91 3.46
C ARG A 5 -6.83 -0.92 4.63
N PRO A 6 -7.26 -1.35 5.83
CA PRO A 6 -7.45 -0.44 6.97
C PRO A 6 -6.16 -0.18 7.75
N CYS A 7 -5.05 -0.83 7.40
CA CYS A 7 -3.79 -0.70 8.11
C CYS A 7 -2.59 -1.01 7.21
N CYS A 8 -1.40 -0.60 7.67
CA CYS A 8 -0.12 -1.01 7.11
C CYS A 8 0.10 -2.52 7.32
N GLU A 9 0.48 -3.22 6.25
CA GLU A 9 0.73 -4.67 6.31
C GLU A 9 1.91 -5.02 7.23
N HIS A 10 2.88 -4.12 7.42
CA HIS A 10 4.04 -4.37 8.27
C HIS A 10 3.85 -3.98 9.74
N CYS A 11 3.53 -2.71 10.00
CA CYS A 11 3.54 -2.16 11.36
C CYS A 11 2.15 -1.98 11.97
N ALA A 12 1.09 -2.44 11.29
CA ALA A 12 -0.30 -2.33 11.71
C ALA A 12 -0.82 -0.89 11.91
N ALA A 13 -0.05 0.15 11.57
CA ALA A 13 -0.50 1.54 11.64
C ALA A 13 -1.82 1.71 10.88
N THR A 14 -2.81 2.36 11.51
CA THR A 14 -4.13 2.56 10.93
C THR A 14 -4.05 3.43 9.68
N LEU A 15 -4.72 2.98 8.61
CA LEU A 15 -4.84 3.67 7.34
C LEU A 15 -6.33 3.75 6.98
N ALA A 16 -6.99 4.77 7.55
CA ALA A 16 -8.39 5.09 7.25
C ALA A 16 -8.60 5.25 5.73
N PRO A 17 -9.85 5.14 5.21
CA PRO A 17 -10.11 5.17 3.76
C PRO A 17 -9.63 6.44 3.05
N ASP A 18 -9.51 7.55 3.77
CA ASP A 18 -9.05 8.87 3.36
C ASP A 18 -7.61 9.19 3.79
N ALA A 19 -6.89 8.23 4.39
CA ALA A 19 -5.51 8.42 4.84
C ALA A 19 -4.57 8.74 3.66
N LEU A 20 -3.96 9.93 3.72
CA LEU A 20 -2.99 10.42 2.73
C LEU A 20 -1.62 9.72 2.84
N GLU A 21 -1.36 9.13 4.01
CA GLU A 21 -0.13 8.38 4.29
C GLU A 21 -0.19 6.93 3.80
N ALA A 22 -1.31 6.48 3.23
CA ALA A 22 -1.41 5.16 2.63
C ALA A 22 -0.63 5.11 1.30
N ARG A 23 0.24 4.12 1.17
CA ARG A 23 0.98 3.80 -0.05
C ARG A 23 0.54 2.43 -0.56
N ILE A 24 0.44 2.29 -1.88
CA ILE A 24 -0.05 1.09 -2.54
C ILE A 24 0.78 0.73 -3.76
N CYS A 25 0.96 -0.57 -4.04
CA CYS A 25 1.52 -1.06 -5.30
C CYS A 25 0.42 -1.59 -6.24
N SER A 26 0.77 -1.99 -7.46
CA SER A 26 -0.19 -2.55 -8.44
C SER A 26 -0.90 -3.84 -7.99
N PHE A 27 -0.33 -4.58 -7.05
CA PHE A 27 -0.91 -5.78 -6.45
C PHE A 27 -1.66 -5.50 -5.13
N GLU A 28 -2.01 -4.24 -4.90
CA GLU A 28 -2.77 -3.77 -3.74
C GLU A 28 -2.12 -4.04 -2.37
N CYS A 29 -0.79 -4.29 -2.33
CA CYS A 29 -0.06 -4.32 -1.05
C CYS A 29 -0.05 -2.92 -0.45
N THR A 30 -0.46 -2.79 0.81
CA THR A 30 -0.65 -1.49 1.46
C THR A 30 0.31 -1.28 2.63
N PHE A 31 1.05 -0.17 2.59
CA PHE A 31 1.96 0.24 3.66
C PHE A 31 1.74 1.70 4.01
N CYS A 32 2.12 2.13 5.22
CA CYS A 32 2.18 3.56 5.52
C CYS A 32 3.42 4.20 4.86
N ALA A 33 3.39 5.51 4.65
CA ALA A 33 4.50 6.26 4.03
C ALA A 33 5.84 5.99 4.72
N ARG A 34 5.86 5.98 6.06
CA ARG A 34 7.06 5.65 6.85
C ARG A 34 7.67 4.29 6.48
N CYS A 35 6.83 3.25 6.33
CA CYS A 35 7.32 1.93 5.94
C CYS A 35 7.73 1.91 4.46
N ALA A 36 6.89 2.43 3.56
CA ALA A 36 7.14 2.40 2.13
C ALA A 36 8.41 3.16 1.72
N GLU A 37 8.62 4.36 2.29
CA GLU A 37 9.71 5.27 1.91
C GLU A 37 10.96 5.03 2.76
N GLY A 38 10.79 4.79 4.07
CA GLY A 38 11.91 4.58 4.99
C GLY A 38 12.39 3.13 5.01
N LEU A 39 11.56 2.23 5.55
CA LEU A 39 11.94 0.83 5.78
C LEU A 39 12.15 0.05 4.47
N LEU A 40 11.30 0.30 3.48
CA LEU A 40 11.22 -0.49 2.25
C LEU A 40 11.90 0.17 1.06
N GLY A 41 12.29 1.44 1.16
CA GLY A 41 13.06 2.14 0.13
C GLY A 41 12.37 2.19 -1.24
N ASN A 42 11.04 2.32 -1.26
CA ASN A 42 10.22 2.26 -2.47
C ASN A 42 10.38 0.95 -3.27
N VAL A 43 10.59 -0.17 -2.58
CA VAL A 43 10.57 -1.53 -3.12
C VAL A 43 9.51 -2.32 -2.38
N CYS A 44 8.51 -2.83 -3.10
CA CYS A 44 7.49 -3.68 -2.50
C CYS A 44 8.07 -5.05 -2.14
N PRO A 45 8.01 -5.48 -0.86
CA PRO A 45 8.59 -6.77 -0.43
C PRO A 45 7.85 -7.98 -1.03
N ASN A 46 6.66 -7.76 -1.58
CA ASN A 46 5.82 -8.83 -2.12
C ASN A 46 5.92 -8.97 -3.65
N CYS A 47 6.33 -7.91 -4.37
CA CYS A 47 6.37 -7.93 -5.84
C CYS A 47 7.58 -7.22 -6.48
N GLY A 48 8.45 -6.56 -5.71
CA GLY A 48 9.61 -5.80 -6.22
C GLY A 48 9.29 -4.43 -6.84
N GLY A 49 8.03 -4.16 -7.19
CA GLY A 49 7.60 -2.88 -7.77
C GLY A 49 7.69 -1.69 -6.80
N GLY A 50 7.35 -0.50 -7.29
CA GLY A 50 7.28 0.73 -6.48
C GLY A 50 5.93 0.93 -5.78
N PHE A 51 5.86 2.01 -5.01
CA PHE A 51 4.66 2.49 -4.34
C PHE A 51 4.24 3.86 -4.85
N VAL A 52 2.93 4.11 -4.80
CA VAL A 52 2.32 5.43 -5.02
C VAL A 52 1.33 5.74 -3.90
N PRO A 53 0.93 7.01 -3.69
CA PRO A 53 -0.19 7.33 -2.79
C PRO A 53 -1.44 6.55 -3.17
N ARG A 54 -2.09 5.91 -2.18
CA ARG A 54 -3.32 5.15 -2.41
C ARG A 54 -4.45 6.13 -2.75
N PRO A 55 -5.16 5.94 -3.88
CA PRO A 55 -6.32 6.78 -4.20
C PRO A 55 -7.39 6.74 -3.10
N VAL A 56 -7.94 7.91 -2.78
CA VAL A 56 -9.04 8.05 -1.80
C VAL A 56 -10.37 7.77 -2.48
N ARG A 57 -11.18 6.88 -1.90
CA ARG A 57 -12.56 6.69 -2.34
C ARG A 57 -13.43 7.83 -1.79
N PRO A 58 -14.31 8.43 -2.60
CA PRO A 58 -15.21 9.48 -2.11
C PRO A 58 -16.05 9.02 -0.91
N ALA A 59 -16.21 9.90 0.07
CA ALA A 59 -17.08 9.63 1.22
C ALA A 59 -18.57 9.65 0.85
N ARG A 60 -18.97 10.56 -0.06
CA ARG A 60 -20.36 10.73 -0.49
C ARG A 60 -20.54 10.42 -1.97
N ASN A 61 -21.77 10.09 -2.36
CA ASN A 61 -22.11 9.78 -3.74
C ASN A 61 -22.11 11.05 -4.61
N TRP A 62 -21.00 11.30 -5.30
CA TRP A 62 -20.93 12.37 -6.30
C TRP A 62 -21.36 11.92 -7.70
N LYS A 63 -21.14 10.64 -8.04
CA LYS A 63 -21.38 10.10 -9.38
C LYS A 63 -21.66 8.61 -9.33
N GLY A 64 -22.85 8.21 -9.76
CA GLY A 64 -23.18 6.80 -10.07
C GLY A 64 -23.04 5.82 -8.89
N GLY A 65 -23.13 6.26 -7.64
CA GLY A 65 -23.00 5.39 -6.47
C GLY A 65 -21.56 5.03 -6.11
N ASN A 66 -20.56 5.65 -6.74
CA ASN A 66 -19.14 5.32 -6.55
C ASN A 66 -18.55 6.00 -5.29
N HIS A 67 -18.96 5.55 -4.11
CA HIS A 67 -18.50 6.09 -2.83
C HIS A 67 -18.46 5.03 -1.72
N LEU A 68 -17.98 5.39 -0.53
CA LEU A 68 -17.82 4.47 0.61
C LEU A 68 -19.11 3.82 1.11
N GLY A 69 -20.29 4.41 0.88
CA GLY A 69 -21.56 3.81 1.32
C GLY A 69 -21.91 2.53 0.55
N ASN A 70 -21.75 2.56 -0.78
CA ASN A 70 -22.01 1.38 -1.62
C ASN A 70 -20.78 0.47 -1.78
N TYR A 71 -19.58 1.04 -1.67
CA TYR A 71 -18.31 0.33 -1.77
C TYR A 71 -17.47 0.62 -0.52
N PRO A 72 -17.77 -0.02 0.62
CA PRO A 72 -17.07 0.25 1.87
C PRO A 72 -15.58 -0.12 1.79
N ALA A 73 -14.79 0.48 2.68
CA ALA A 73 -13.43 0.01 2.92
C ALA A 73 -13.46 -1.32 3.67
N ARG A 74 -12.36 -2.06 3.60
CA ARG A 74 -12.26 -3.33 4.33
C ARG A 74 -12.16 -3.05 5.83
N ALA A 75 -12.88 -3.80 6.64
CA ALA A 75 -12.82 -3.69 8.10
C ALA A 75 -11.70 -4.55 8.69
N GLU A 76 -11.46 -5.73 8.13
CA GLU A 76 -10.46 -6.65 8.67
C GLU A 76 -9.04 -6.18 8.30
N PRO A 77 -8.11 -6.16 9.26
CA PRO A 77 -6.68 -6.00 8.98
C PRO A 77 -6.16 -7.10 8.05
N LYS A 78 -5.20 -6.73 7.20
CA LYS A 78 -4.34 -7.68 6.50
C LYS A 78 -2.93 -7.38 6.96
N LEU A 79 -2.42 -8.21 7.85
CA LEU A 79 -1.04 -8.09 8.33
C LEU A 79 -0.19 -9.10 7.57
N ARG A 80 0.89 -8.60 7.00
CA ARG A 80 1.95 -9.39 6.38
C ARG A 80 3.28 -8.71 6.75
N PRO A 81 3.74 -8.87 8.00
CA PRO A 81 5.01 -8.33 8.43
C PRO A 81 6.13 -8.77 7.49
N VAL A 82 6.91 -7.79 7.05
CA VAL A 82 8.03 -7.99 6.12
C VAL A 82 9.16 -8.73 6.82
N ASP A 83 9.66 -9.77 6.16
CA ASP A 83 10.96 -10.35 6.45
C ASP A 83 12.04 -9.39 5.93
N LEU A 84 12.73 -8.72 6.85
CA LEU A 84 13.69 -7.66 6.51
C LEU A 84 14.96 -8.20 5.86
N GLU A 85 15.35 -9.44 6.15
CA GLU A 85 16.53 -10.06 5.56
C GLU A 85 16.25 -10.42 4.11
N ALA A 86 15.13 -11.11 3.86
CA ALA A 86 14.70 -11.42 2.49
C ALA A 86 14.45 -10.14 1.66
N HIS A 87 13.90 -9.10 2.28
CA HIS A 87 13.70 -7.81 1.61
C HIS A 87 15.03 -7.12 1.26
N ALA A 88 16.02 -7.12 2.16
CA ALA A 88 17.33 -6.57 1.87
C ALA A 88 18.01 -7.27 0.68
N GLN A 89 17.87 -8.60 0.59
CA GLN A 89 18.38 -9.38 -0.54
C GLN A 89 17.68 -9.00 -1.86
N LEU A 90 16.36 -8.82 -1.85
CA LEU A 90 15.60 -8.33 -3.01
C LEU A 90 16.08 -6.93 -3.44
N VAL A 91 16.23 -6.00 -2.50
CA VAL A 91 16.69 -4.64 -2.78
C VAL A 91 18.09 -4.65 -3.40
N ALA A 92 19.00 -5.48 -2.87
CA ALA A 92 20.34 -5.65 -3.41
C ALA A 92 20.31 -6.20 -4.85
N ALA A 93 19.48 -7.22 -5.10
CA ALA A 93 19.34 -7.81 -6.43
C ALA A 93 18.78 -6.84 -7.48
N LEU A 94 17.89 -5.92 -7.07
CA LEU A 94 17.35 -4.88 -7.96
C LEU A 94 18.37 -3.80 -8.31
N GLY A 95 19.45 -3.66 -7.54
CA GLY A 95 20.61 -2.81 -7.89
C GLY A 95 20.25 -1.35 -8.18
N GLY A 96 19.21 -0.80 -7.53
CA GLY A 96 18.77 0.58 -7.74
C GLY A 96 17.99 0.83 -9.02
N LEU A 97 17.55 -0.20 -9.76
CA LEU A 97 16.62 -0.04 -10.88
C LEU A 97 15.40 0.77 -10.42
N PRO A 98 14.93 1.78 -11.19
CA PRO A 98 13.74 2.55 -10.81
C PRO A 98 12.46 1.73 -11.05
N PRO A 99 11.36 1.99 -10.33
CA PRO A 99 10.13 1.20 -10.41
C PRO A 99 9.59 0.94 -11.82
N GLU A 100 9.69 1.91 -12.72
CA GLU A 100 9.24 1.81 -14.12
C GLU A 100 10.09 0.86 -14.99
N ARG A 101 11.17 0.29 -14.43
CA ARG A 101 12.07 -0.68 -15.07
C ARG A 101 12.18 -2.00 -14.29
N ARG A 102 11.35 -2.23 -13.28
CA ARG A 102 11.31 -3.47 -12.47
C ARG A 102 10.17 -4.38 -12.89
#